data_AF-A0A178WKN9-F1
#
_entry.id   AF-A0A178WKN9-F1
#
_cell.length_a   1.000
_cell.length_b   1.000
_cell.length_c   1.000
_cell.angle_alpha   90.00
_cell.angle_beta   90.00
_cell.angle_gamma   90.00
#
_symmetry.space_group_name_H-M   'P 1'
#
loop_
_entity.id
_entity.type
_entity.pdbx_description
1 polymer ?
#
loop_
_entity_poly.entity_id
_entity_poly.type
_entity_poly.pdbx_seq_one_letter_code
_entity_poly.pdbx_strand_id
1 'polypeptide(L)'
;MGVLPYIPRFAALATRMEQYIQGQSRDLVDQAYTKFVSIMFVTLEKIAQQDPKYADILLLENYAAFQNSLYDLANVVPTLAKFYHQASEAYEQACTRHISMIIYYVSGSPHSQLIA
;
A
#
# COMPACT_ATOMS: atom_id res chain seq x y z
N MET A 1 -9.10 -7.20 -10.38
CA MET A 1 -8.52 -5.89 -10.75
C MET A 1 -8.15 -5.19 -9.46
N GLY A 2 -6.88 -4.82 -9.25
CA GLY A 2 -6.42 -4.06 -8.07
C GLY A 2 -6.27 -2.56 -8.36
N VAL A 3 -5.65 -1.83 -7.44
CA VAL A 3 -5.33 -0.40 -7.63
C VAL A 3 -3.94 -0.16 -8.24
N LEU A 4 -3.17 -1.23 -8.44
CA LEU A 4 -1.77 -1.23 -8.90
C LEU A 4 -1.48 -0.27 -10.07
N PRO A 5 -2.29 -0.17 -11.14
CA PRO A 5 -2.00 0.75 -12.25
C PRO A 5 -2.11 2.24 -11.87
N TYR A 6 -2.89 2.58 -10.84
CA TYR A 6 -3.11 3.95 -10.42
C TYR A 6 -1.98 4.49 -9.54
N ILE A 7 -1.27 3.61 -8.84
CA ILE A 7 -0.19 3.96 -7.91
C ILE A 7 0.97 4.71 -8.59
N PRO A 8 1.64 4.15 -9.63
CA PRO A 8 2.75 4.85 -10.27
C PRO A 8 2.28 6.09 -11.05
N ARG A 9 1.03 6.08 -11.54
CA ARG A 9 0.43 7.26 -12.21
C ARG A 9 0.21 8.40 -11.23
N PHE A 10 -0.25 8.09 -10.03
CA PHE A 10 -0.37 9.05 -8.94
C PHE A 10 1.00 9.61 -8.54
N ALA A 11 2.00 8.75 -8.34
CA ALA A 11 3.35 9.21 -7.99
C ALA A 11 3.94 10.15 -9.05
N ALA A 12 3.78 9.81 -10.34
CA ALA A 12 4.20 10.68 -11.44
C ALA A 12 3.46 12.04 -11.43
N LEU A 13 2.16 12.04 -11.13
CA LEU A 13 1.37 13.26 -11.02
C LEU A 13 1.81 14.11 -9.82
N ALA A 14 1.94 13.50 -8.64
CA ALA A 14 2.39 14.18 -7.42
C ALA A 14 3.78 14.80 -7.63
N THR A 15 4.72 14.06 -8.22
CA THR A 15 6.06 14.58 -8.56
C THR A 15 5.98 15.85 -9.42
N ARG A 16 5.09 15.89 -10.41
CA ARG A 16 4.88 17.08 -11.23
C ARG A 16 4.25 18.20 -10.42
N MET A 17 3.23 17.90 -9.60
CA MET A 17 2.59 18.90 -8.76
C MET A 17 3.60 19.57 -7.82
N GLU A 18 4.48 18.79 -7.17
CA GLU A 18 5.54 19.29 -6.29
C GLU A 18 6.49 20.30 -6.96
N GLN A 19 6.66 20.25 -8.28
CA GLN A 19 7.49 21.22 -9.02
C GLN A 19 6.83 22.60 -9.16
N TYR A 20 5.50 22.69 -9.02
CA TYR A 20 4.74 23.91 -9.26
C TYR A 20 4.10 24.51 -8.01
N ILE A 21 4.14 23.81 -6.87
CA ILE A 21 3.50 24.27 -5.63
C ILE A 21 4.24 25.47 -5.05
N GLN A 22 3.50 26.53 -4.74
CA GLN A 22 3.99 27.73 -4.07
C GLN A 22 2.98 28.21 -3.00
N GLY A 23 3.48 28.67 -1.85
CA GLY A 23 2.70 29.38 -0.84
C GLY A 23 1.44 28.64 -0.37
N GLN A 24 0.29 29.34 -0.35
CA GLN A 24 -1.00 28.87 0.18
C GLN A 24 -1.61 27.65 -0.55
N SER A 25 -1.08 27.24 -1.70
CA SER A 25 -1.58 26.06 -2.42
C SER A 25 -1.17 24.72 -1.79
N ARG A 26 -0.16 24.72 -0.90
CA ARG A 26 0.37 23.52 -0.23
C ARG A 26 -0.73 22.72 0.48
N ASP A 27 -1.50 23.39 1.33
CA ASP A 27 -2.53 22.72 2.16
C ASP A 27 -3.60 22.05 1.31
N LEU A 28 -4.00 22.67 0.20
CA LEU A 28 -4.99 22.12 -0.73
C LEU A 28 -4.42 20.90 -1.47
N VAL A 29 -3.15 20.94 -1.84
CA VAL A 29 -2.49 19.81 -2.51
C VAL A 29 -2.30 18.64 -1.54
N ASP A 30 -1.90 18.89 -0.30
CA ASP A 30 -1.80 17.86 0.73
C ASP A 30 -3.15 17.18 1.04
N GLN A 31 -4.23 17.97 1.06
CA GLN A 31 -5.59 17.43 1.15
C GLN A 31 -5.95 16.54 -0.05
N ALA A 32 -5.57 16.95 -1.27
CA ALA A 32 -5.80 16.17 -2.46
C ALA A 32 -5.03 14.83 -2.43
N TYR A 33 -3.75 14.85 -2.06
CA TYR A 33 -2.95 13.63 -1.87
C TYR A 33 -3.57 12.69 -0.85
N THR A 34 -3.94 13.22 0.31
CA THR A 34 -4.62 12.46 1.37
C THR A 34 -5.85 11.76 0.82
N LYS A 35 -6.68 12.48 0.07
CA LYS A 35 -7.91 11.92 -0.51
C LYS A 35 -7.63 10.83 -1.54
N PHE A 36 -6.70 11.06 -2.47
CA PHE A 36 -6.38 10.08 -3.51
C PHE A 36 -5.82 8.79 -2.92
N VAL A 37 -4.83 8.88 -2.04
CA VAL A 37 -4.20 7.69 -1.47
C VAL A 37 -5.15 6.94 -0.55
N SER A 38 -5.93 7.65 0.28
CA SER A 38 -6.95 7.03 1.13
C SER A 38 -8.00 6.24 0.33
N ILE A 39 -8.46 6.78 -0.81
CA ILE A 39 -9.40 6.07 -1.69
C ILE A 39 -8.77 4.81 -2.26
N MET A 40 -7.50 4.86 -2.66
CA MET A 40 -6.81 3.68 -3.18
C MET A 40 -6.65 2.59 -2.12
N PHE A 41 -6.29 2.95 -0.88
CA PHE A 41 -6.21 2.02 0.25
C PHE A 41 -7.56 1.37 0.54
N VAL A 42 -8.62 2.18 0.71
CA VAL A 42 -9.97 1.66 1.00
C VAL A 42 -10.46 0.75 -0.13
N THR A 43 -10.20 1.12 -1.39
CA THR A 43 -10.56 0.31 -2.55
C THR A 43 -9.81 -1.02 -2.56
N LEU A 44 -8.50 -1.00 -2.30
CA LEU A 44 -7.66 -2.18 -2.24
C LEU A 44 -8.15 -3.16 -1.17
N GLU A 45 -8.39 -2.68 0.05
CA GLU A 45 -8.90 -3.50 1.15
C GLU A 45 -10.27 -4.12 0.82
N LYS A 46 -11.17 -3.36 0.20
CA LYS A 46 -12.46 -3.88 -0.25
C LYS A 46 -12.32 -5.00 -1.29
N ILE A 47 -11.40 -4.86 -2.24
CA ILE A 47 -11.15 -5.89 -3.25
C ILE A 47 -10.56 -7.14 -2.59
N ALA A 48 -9.61 -6.97 -1.66
CA ALA A 48 -9.03 -8.08 -0.91
C ALA A 48 -10.08 -8.85 -0.11
N GLN A 49 -11.03 -8.15 0.51
CA GLN A 49 -12.14 -8.77 1.24
C GLN A 49 -13.12 -9.56 0.36
N GLN A 50 -13.25 -9.19 -0.92
CA GLN A 50 -14.15 -9.88 -1.86
C GLN A 50 -13.63 -11.25 -2.29
N ASP A 51 -12.30 -11.44 -2.32
CA ASP A 51 -11.67 -12.72 -2.65
C ASP A 51 -10.57 -13.06 -1.63
N PRO A 52 -10.95 -13.60 -0.46
CA PRO A 52 -10.01 -13.93 0.62
C PRO A 52 -8.91 -14.91 0.21
N LYS A 53 -9.15 -15.74 -0.82
CA LYS A 53 -8.20 -16.76 -1.27
C LYS A 53 -6.91 -16.13 -1.83
N TYR A 54 -7.04 -14.99 -2.52
CA TYR A 54 -5.92 -14.27 -3.12
C TYR A 54 -5.63 -12.93 -2.44
N ALA A 55 -6.29 -12.65 -1.31
CA ALA A 55 -6.19 -11.39 -0.59
C ALA A 55 -4.75 -11.01 -0.28
N ASP A 56 -3.98 -11.90 0.36
CA ASP A 56 -2.61 -11.56 0.76
C ASP A 56 -1.70 -11.30 -0.45
N ILE A 57 -1.82 -12.06 -1.54
CA ILE A 57 -1.05 -11.81 -2.78
C ILE A 57 -1.43 -10.45 -3.38
N LEU A 58 -2.73 -10.14 -3.43
CA LEU A 58 -3.20 -8.85 -3.91
C LEU A 58 -2.65 -7.70 -3.05
N LEU A 59 -2.75 -7.81 -1.73
CA LEU A 59 -2.26 -6.79 -0.80
C LEU A 59 -0.75 -6.61 -0.90
N LEU A 60 0.02 -7.70 -0.98
CA LEU A 60 1.47 -7.70 -1.15
C LEU A 60 1.89 -6.89 -2.37
N GLU A 61 1.39 -7.26 -3.55
CA GLU A 61 1.77 -6.63 -4.81
C GLU A 61 1.41 -5.14 -4.85
N ASN A 62 0.24 -4.77 -4.30
CA ASN A 62 -0.20 -3.38 -4.33
C ASN A 62 0.53 -2.53 -3.29
N TYR A 63 0.77 -3.03 -2.08
CA TYR A 63 1.51 -2.28 -1.07
C TYR A 63 3.01 -2.17 -1.40
N ALA A 64 3.61 -3.19 -2.01
CA ALA A 64 4.95 -3.08 -2.58
C ALA A 64 5.02 -1.99 -3.68
N ALA A 65 4.01 -1.94 -4.55
CA ALA A 65 3.92 -0.88 -5.55
C ALA A 65 3.80 0.52 -4.92
N PHE A 66 3.07 0.67 -3.81
CA PHE A 66 3.04 1.92 -3.03
C PHE A 66 4.41 2.30 -2.49
N GLN A 67 5.11 1.37 -1.85
CA GLN A 67 6.46 1.61 -1.33
C GLN A 67 7.40 2.08 -2.45
N ASN A 68 7.49 1.32 -3.53
CA ASN A 68 8.39 1.61 -4.64
C ASN A 68 8.07 2.95 -5.32
N SER A 69 6.78 3.27 -5.49
CA SER A 69 6.38 4.48 -6.20
C SER A 69 6.43 5.74 -5.33
N LEU A 70 6.26 5.62 -4.01
CA LEU A 70 6.21 6.77 -3.11
C LEU A 70 7.53 7.03 -2.37
N TYR A 71 8.53 6.16 -2.44
CA TYR A 71 9.78 6.30 -1.70
C TYR A 71 10.41 7.69 -1.81
N ASP A 72 10.69 8.16 -3.02
CA ASP A 72 11.32 9.48 -3.23
C ASP A 72 10.41 10.63 -2.78
N LEU A 73 9.11 10.54 -3.05
CA LEU A 73 8.13 11.54 -2.64
C LEU A 73 7.97 11.61 -1.12
N ALA A 74 8.00 10.47 -0.43
CA ALA A 74 7.90 10.40 1.03
C ALA A 74 9.07 11.10 1.73
N ASN A 75 10.26 11.10 1.13
CA ASN A 75 11.42 11.77 1.69
C ASN A 75 11.30 13.31 1.66
N VAL A 76 10.45 13.88 0.81
CA VAL A 76 10.32 15.33 0.61
C VAL A 76 8.92 15.88 0.88
N VAL A 77 7.89 15.03 0.89
CA VAL A 77 6.49 15.37 1.14
C VAL A 77 5.99 14.66 2.41
N PRO A 78 5.93 15.34 3.57
CA PRO A 78 5.52 14.75 4.84
C PRO A 78 4.14 14.07 4.81
N THR A 79 3.19 14.65 4.08
CA THR A 79 1.84 14.09 3.90
C THR A 79 1.88 12.70 3.26
N LEU A 80 2.77 12.49 2.29
CA LEU A 80 2.93 11.21 1.60
C LEU A 80 3.78 10.22 2.41
N ALA A 81 4.70 10.71 3.26
CA ALA A 81 5.49 9.87 4.15
C ALA A 81 4.61 9.00 5.05
N LYS A 82 3.54 9.57 5.61
CA LYS A 82 2.56 8.81 6.41
C LYS A 82 2.01 7.62 5.64
N PHE A 83 1.61 7.81 4.39
CA PHE A 83 1.02 6.74 3.58
C PHE A 83 2.06 5.70 3.13
N TYR A 84 3.30 6.13 2.87
CA TYR A 84 4.41 5.22 2.62
C TYR A 84 4.66 4.28 3.82
N HIS A 85 4.67 4.82 5.05
CA HIS A 85 4.82 4.01 6.26
C HIS A 85 3.63 3.05 6.45
N GLN A 86 2.40 3.54 6.27
CA GLN A 86 1.20 2.68 6.35
C GLN A 86 1.21 1.56 5.31
N ALA A 87 1.62 1.85 4.06
CA ALA A 87 1.80 0.81 3.04
C ALA A 87 2.86 -0.21 3.47
N SER A 88 3.94 0.25 4.11
CA SER A 88 5.02 -0.62 4.55
C SER A 88 4.59 -1.57 5.66
N GLU A 89 3.88 -1.06 6.68
CA GLU A 89 3.32 -1.89 7.74
C GLU A 89 2.31 -2.90 7.18
N ALA A 90 1.43 -2.46 6.28
CA ALA A 90 0.43 -3.35 5.68
C ALA A 90 1.08 -4.43 4.79
N TYR A 91 2.14 -4.08 4.06
CA TYR A 91 2.95 -5.02 3.29
C TYR A 91 3.57 -6.09 4.21
N GLU A 92 4.24 -5.69 5.30
CA GLU A 92 4.86 -6.63 6.24
C GLU A 92 3.84 -7.57 6.91
N GLN A 93 2.66 -7.04 7.25
CA GLN A 93 1.57 -7.85 7.78
C GLN A 93 1.06 -8.86 6.74
N ALA A 94 0.89 -8.45 5.48
CA ALA A 94 0.51 -9.35 4.39
C ALA A 94 1.59 -10.40 4.12
N CYS A 95 2.89 -10.04 4.19
CA CYS A 95 4.01 -10.99 4.09
C CYS A 95 3.91 -12.05 5.19
N THR A 96 3.73 -11.61 6.43
CA THR A 96 3.65 -12.51 7.58
C THR A 96 2.52 -13.52 7.43
N ARG A 97 1.31 -13.04 7.09
CA ARG A 97 0.15 -13.92 6.84
C ARG A 97 0.38 -14.87 5.67
N HIS A 98 0.94 -14.38 4.56
CA HIS A 98 1.20 -15.20 3.38
C HIS A 98 2.24 -16.29 3.65
N ILE A 99 3.31 -15.98 4.39
CA ILE A 99 4.32 -16.97 4.82
C ILE A 99 3.66 -18.05 5.69
N SER A 100 2.84 -17.66 6.68
CA SER A 100 2.10 -18.63 7.50
C SER A 100 1.19 -19.52 6.67
N MET A 101 0.52 -18.96 5.66
CA MET A 101 -0.34 -19.68 4.72
C MET A 101 0.46 -20.69 3.89
N ILE A 102 1.60 -20.30 3.32
CA ILE A 102 2.50 -21.21 2.58
C ILE A 102 2.97 -22.36 3.47
N ILE A 103 3.44 -22.05 4.70
CA ILE A 103 3.89 -23.08 5.65
C ILE A 103 2.76 -24.08 5.93
N TYR A 104 1.54 -23.61 6.16
CA TYR A 104 0.37 -24.47 6.36
C TYR A 104 0.11 -25.38 5.15
N TYR A 105 0.13 -24.85 3.93
CA TYR A 105 -0.08 -25.64 2.72
C TYR A 105 1.03 -26.66 2.46
N VAL A 106 2.29 -26.28 2.67
CA VAL A 106 3.47 -27.14 2.41
C VAL A 106 3.63 -28.21 3.48
N SER A 107 3.34 -27.91 4.75
CA SER A 107 3.47 -28.86 5.85
C SER A 107 2.33 -29.88 5.91
N GLY A 108 1.23 -29.66 5.20
CA GLY A 108 0.15 -30.64 5.01
C GLY A 108 -0.56 -31.09 6.29
N SER A 109 -0.44 -30.37 7.41
CA SER A 109 -0.99 -30.81 8.70
C SER A 109 -1.61 -29.66 9.52
N PRO A 110 -2.85 -29.81 10.01
CA PRO A 110 -3.52 -28.83 10.87
C PRO A 110 -3.00 -28.80 12.32
N HIS A 111 -1.80 -29.32 12.62
CA HIS A 111 -1.31 -29.53 14.00
C HIS A 111 0.05 -28.90 14.34
N SER A 112 0.48 -27.90 13.59
CA SER A 112 1.69 -27.14 13.94
C SER A 112 1.37 -25.81 14.63
N GLN A 113 0.39 -25.81 15.55
CA GLN A 113 0.33 -24.80 16.61
C GLN A 113 1.10 -25.35 17.81
N LEU A 114 2.44 -25.27 17.79
CA LEU A 114 3.25 -25.51 18.99
C LEU A 114 4.71 -25.10 18.79
N ILE A 115 4.95 -23.85 18.39
CA ILE A 115 6.20 -23.18 18.76
C ILE A 115 5.88 -21.71 19.06
N ALA A 116 5.50 -21.47 20.31
CA ALA A 116 5.71 -20.22 21.02
C ALA A 116 6.73 -20.51 22.13
#